data_AF-A0A9C6XVF7-F1
#
_entry.id   AF-A0A9C6XVF7-F1
#
_cell.length_a   1.000
_cell.length_b   1.000
_cell.length_c   1.000
_cell.angle_alpha   90.00
_cell.angle_beta   90.00
_cell.angle_gamma   90.00
#
_symmetry.space_group_name_H-M   'P 1'
#
loop_
_entity.id
_entity.type
_entity.pdbx_description
1 polymer ?
#
loop_
_entity_poly.entity_id
_entity_poly.type
_entity_poly.pdbx_seq_one_letter_code
_entity_poly.pdbx_strand_id
1 'polypeptide(L)'
;MPTSLTAGGDVLHGDGTGSISIYGDHFEDETFDIKHNSPGMLSMANSGKDTSGCQFFITTISTPWLDGQHTAFGKVIDGQDVVHKIELQSTDSEDRPVAAVIIKECGVIPTPEPFYISSKFMWIWVRSSIVPLSFSVSILAFFQYMLRKLDN
;
A
#
# COMPACT_ATOMS: atom_id res chain seq x y z
N MET A 1 -4.77 -5.60 18.12
CA MET A 1 -5.61 -4.75 17.23
C MET A 1 -4.84 -4.64 15.92
N PRO A 2 -5.46 -4.68 14.72
CA PRO A 2 -4.70 -4.45 13.50
C PRO A 2 -4.01 -3.09 13.60
N THR A 3 -2.68 -3.11 13.48
CA THR A 3 -1.87 -1.90 13.50
C THR A 3 -2.18 -1.10 12.24
N SER A 4 -2.31 0.22 12.35
CA SER A 4 -2.59 1.12 11.20
C SER A 4 -1.49 1.13 10.13
N LEU A 5 -0.42 0.36 10.34
CA LEU A 5 0.80 0.29 9.55
C LEU A 5 1.48 -1.07 9.76
N THR A 6 2.31 -1.45 8.80
CA THR A 6 3.21 -2.62 8.87
C THR A 6 4.64 -2.14 8.71
N ALA A 7 5.53 -2.51 9.62
CA ALA A 7 6.93 -2.05 9.65
C ALA A 7 7.92 -3.18 9.34
N GLY A 8 9.11 -2.81 8.85
CA GLY A 8 10.21 -3.72 8.57
C GLY A 8 11.50 -2.98 8.24
N GLY A 9 12.48 -3.69 7.68
CA GLY A 9 13.73 -3.08 7.19
C GLY A 9 14.88 -3.04 8.21
N ASP A 10 14.70 -3.51 9.44
CA ASP A 10 15.84 -3.78 10.33
C ASP A 10 16.58 -5.03 9.86
N VAL A 11 17.68 -4.82 9.15
CA VAL A 11 18.54 -5.89 8.60
C VAL A 11 19.66 -6.29 9.54
N LEU A 12 19.88 -5.56 10.64
CA LEU A 12 20.99 -5.80 11.56
C LEU A 12 20.57 -6.72 12.71
N HIS A 13 19.47 -6.38 13.38
CA HIS A 13 19.01 -7.10 14.57
C HIS A 13 17.64 -7.76 14.35
N GLY A 14 16.83 -7.21 13.44
CA GLY A 14 15.49 -7.74 13.13
C GLY A 14 14.48 -7.54 14.26
N ASP A 15 14.77 -6.68 15.24
CA ASP A 15 13.95 -6.42 16.42
C ASP A 15 13.46 -4.96 16.53
N GLY A 16 13.89 -4.10 15.59
CA GLY A 16 13.57 -2.68 15.53
C GLY A 16 14.67 -1.78 16.10
N THR A 17 15.76 -2.33 16.63
CA THR A 17 16.87 -1.53 17.20
C THR A 17 17.96 -1.20 16.19
N GLY A 18 18.05 -1.97 15.09
CA GLY A 18 19.07 -1.77 14.08
C GLY A 18 18.75 -0.62 13.13
N SER A 19 19.73 0.27 12.90
CA SER A 19 19.61 1.34 11.91
C SER A 19 20.92 1.48 11.16
N ILE A 20 20.85 1.37 9.84
CA ILE A 20 21.98 1.58 8.93
C ILE A 20 21.45 2.17 7.61
N SER A 21 22.24 2.98 6.94
CA SER A 21 21.94 3.49 5.61
C SER A 21 23.17 3.40 4.71
N ILE A 22 22.98 3.67 3.42
CA ILE A 22 24.12 3.80 2.49
C ILE A 22 24.98 5.03 2.78
N TYR A 23 24.51 5.96 3.61
CA TYR A 23 25.18 7.21 3.97
C TYR A 23 25.90 7.14 5.34
N GLY A 24 25.81 6.01 6.04
CA GLY A 24 26.29 5.84 7.41
C GLY A 24 25.19 5.28 8.31
N ASP A 25 25.33 5.44 9.63
CA ASP A 25 24.37 4.86 10.56
C ASP A 25 22.98 5.50 10.38
N HIS A 26 22.89 6.83 10.31
CA HIS A 26 21.64 7.58 10.17
C HIS A 26 21.81 8.71 9.14
N PHE A 27 20.69 9.23 8.62
CA PHE A 27 20.66 10.40 7.73
C PHE A 27 19.47 11.33 8.04
N GLU A 28 19.58 12.56 7.53
CA GLU A 28 18.62 13.65 7.73
C GLU A 28 17.30 13.43 6.98
N ASP A 29 16.21 13.99 7.50
CA ASP A 29 14.90 13.88 6.87
C ASP A 29 14.82 14.77 5.60
N GLU A 30 14.71 14.16 4.41
CA GLU A 30 14.85 14.89 3.13
C GLU A 30 13.71 15.89 2.85
N THR A 31 12.46 15.44 2.96
CA THR A 31 11.28 16.25 2.58
C THR A 31 10.01 15.75 3.28
N PHE A 32 9.09 16.67 3.57
CA PHE A 32 7.77 16.38 4.17
C PHE A 32 6.60 16.79 3.26
N ASP A 33 6.85 17.00 1.97
CA ASP A 33 5.85 17.40 0.98
C ASP A 33 4.83 16.30 0.70
N ILE A 34 5.28 15.05 0.74
CA ILE A 34 4.42 13.87 0.58
C ILE A 34 3.73 13.58 1.91
N LYS A 35 2.40 13.57 1.89
CA LYS A 35 1.54 13.32 3.07
C LYS A 35 1.02 11.88 3.08
N HIS A 36 0.79 11.33 4.27
CA HIS A 36 0.27 9.98 4.48
C HIS A 36 -1.26 9.93 4.36
N ASN A 37 -1.78 10.43 3.25
CA ASN A 37 -3.20 10.67 3.06
C ASN A 37 -4.01 9.44 2.59
N SER A 38 -3.34 8.32 2.31
CA SER A 38 -3.97 7.12 1.76
C SER A 38 -3.30 5.84 2.27
N PRO A 39 -3.99 4.68 2.15
CA PRO A 39 -3.36 3.38 2.31
C PRO A 39 -2.25 3.15 1.27
N GLY A 40 -1.28 2.33 1.64
CA GLY A 40 -0.17 1.90 0.81
C GLY A 40 0.96 2.93 0.70
N MET A 41 0.99 3.96 1.55
CA MET A 41 2.10 4.93 1.54
C MET A 41 3.33 4.28 2.18
N LEU A 42 4.47 4.38 1.51
CA LEU A 42 5.77 3.90 1.97
C LEU A 42 6.56 5.05 2.57
N SER A 43 7.03 4.87 3.81
CA SER A 43 7.63 5.93 4.61
C SER A 43 8.74 5.42 5.54
N MET A 44 9.66 6.31 5.89
CA MET A 44 10.82 6.01 6.74
C MET A 44 10.41 5.90 8.21
N ALA A 45 10.85 4.85 8.88
CA ALA A 45 10.81 4.78 10.33
C ALA A 45 12.04 5.50 10.91
N ASN A 46 11.83 6.29 11.95
CA ASN A 46 12.87 7.03 12.64
C ASN A 46 12.61 6.99 14.16
N SER A 47 13.64 7.32 14.95
CA SER A 47 13.58 7.42 16.42
C SER A 47 13.62 8.88 16.90
N GLY A 48 13.21 9.81 16.03
CA GLY A 48 13.36 11.24 16.20
C GLY A 48 13.86 11.91 14.91
N LYS A 49 13.93 13.24 14.95
CA LYS A 49 14.36 14.05 13.80
C LYS A 49 15.76 13.63 13.34
N ASP A 50 15.95 13.47 12.03
CA ASP A 50 17.25 13.20 11.41
C ASP A 50 17.88 11.86 11.87
N THR A 51 17.05 10.87 12.20
CA THR A 51 17.47 9.51 12.60
C THR A 51 16.97 8.43 11.64
N SER A 52 16.75 8.81 10.38
CA SER A 52 16.31 7.88 9.34
C SER A 52 17.43 6.88 9.00
N GLY A 53 17.06 5.63 8.74
CA GLY A 53 18.01 4.52 8.51
C GLY A 53 17.53 3.55 7.42
N CYS A 54 17.52 2.25 7.72
CA CYS A 54 17.02 1.22 6.80
C CYS A 54 15.57 0.82 7.08
N GLN A 55 15.04 1.20 8.24
CA GLN A 55 13.69 0.83 8.64
C GLN A 55 12.64 1.67 7.90
N PHE A 56 11.57 1.00 7.49
CA PHE A 56 10.46 1.62 6.79
C PHE A 56 9.13 1.00 7.23
N PHE A 57 8.03 1.68 6.92
CA PHE A 57 6.70 1.16 7.11
C PHE A 57 5.80 1.44 5.91
N ILE A 58 4.77 0.61 5.77
CA ILE A 58 3.69 0.76 4.80
C ILE A 58 2.40 1.04 5.56
N THR A 59 1.71 2.12 5.22
CA THR A 59 0.42 2.46 5.83
C THR A 59 -0.70 1.55 5.32
N THR A 60 -1.62 1.14 6.18
CA THR A 60 -2.83 0.38 5.79
C THR A 60 -4.08 1.25 5.79
N ILE A 61 -3.99 2.40 6.45
CA ILE A 61 -5.00 3.48 6.46
C ILE A 61 -4.33 4.83 6.17
N SER A 62 -5.15 5.89 6.10
CA SER A 62 -4.62 7.26 6.12
C SER A 62 -4.11 7.60 7.52
N THR A 63 -2.86 8.09 7.62
CA THR A 63 -2.17 8.34 8.88
C THR A 63 -1.61 9.77 8.96
N PRO A 64 -2.46 10.81 8.89
CA PRO A 64 -2.02 12.21 8.83
C PRO A 64 -1.26 12.68 10.07
N TRP A 65 -1.35 11.97 11.20
CA TRP A 65 -0.58 12.28 12.41
C TRP A 65 0.93 12.02 12.26
N LEU A 66 1.34 11.26 11.24
CA LEU A 66 2.75 11.03 10.92
C LEU A 66 3.36 12.12 10.01
N ASP A 67 2.52 13.02 9.48
CA ASP A 67 2.96 14.05 8.55
C ASP A 67 3.89 15.06 9.24
N GLY A 68 5.02 15.36 8.59
CA GLY A 68 6.03 16.27 9.14
C GLY A 68 6.94 15.65 10.21
N GLN A 69 6.72 14.37 10.55
CA GLN A 69 7.57 13.60 11.46
C GLN A 69 8.28 12.46 10.73
N HIS A 70 7.63 11.87 9.71
CA HIS A 70 8.19 10.81 8.89
C HIS A 70 8.23 11.23 7.42
N THR A 71 9.33 10.91 6.75
CA THR A 71 9.51 11.17 5.31
C THR A 71 8.86 10.06 4.49
N ALA A 72 7.73 10.37 3.85
CA ALA A 72 7.11 9.51 2.87
C ALA A 72 7.85 9.63 1.52
N PHE A 73 8.19 8.50 0.91
CA PHE A 73 9.02 8.45 -0.31
C PHE A 73 8.48 7.51 -1.40
N GLY A 74 7.40 6.77 -1.13
CA GLY A 74 6.84 5.85 -2.11
C GLY A 74 5.38 5.50 -1.86
N LYS A 75 4.83 4.68 -2.77
CA LYS A 75 3.48 4.13 -2.66
C LYS A 75 3.42 2.74 -3.28
N VAL A 76 2.70 1.84 -2.63
CA VAL A 76 2.35 0.52 -3.16
C VAL A 76 1.48 0.70 -4.40
N ILE A 77 1.99 0.23 -5.54
CA ILE A 77 1.29 0.29 -6.84
C ILE A 77 0.57 -1.01 -7.19
N ASP A 78 1.02 -2.13 -6.62
CA ASP A 78 0.47 -3.48 -6.79
C ASP A 78 0.74 -4.31 -5.52
N GLY A 79 -0.10 -5.30 -5.25
CA GLY A 79 0.04 -6.19 -4.09
C GLY A 79 -0.45 -5.59 -2.76
N GLN A 80 -1.35 -4.60 -2.78
CA GLN A 80 -1.95 -4.04 -1.56
C GLN A 80 -2.71 -5.11 -0.75
N ASP A 81 -3.24 -6.15 -1.39
CA ASP A 81 -3.87 -7.29 -0.71
C ASP A 81 -2.85 -8.10 0.12
N VAL A 82 -1.59 -8.19 -0.32
CA VAL A 82 -0.51 -8.83 0.43
C VAL A 82 -0.18 -8.03 1.67
N VAL A 83 -0.12 -6.70 1.56
CA VAL A 83 0.06 -5.80 2.72
C VAL A 83 -1.06 -6.02 3.74
N HIS A 84 -2.32 -6.09 3.30
CA HIS A 84 -3.43 -6.38 4.21
C HIS A 84 -3.38 -7.80 4.80
N LYS A 85 -2.88 -8.80 4.07
CA LYS A 85 -2.66 -10.15 4.64
C LYS A 85 -1.61 -10.14 5.75
N ILE A 86 -0.58 -9.29 5.63
CA ILE A 86 0.44 -9.11 6.66
C ILE A 86 -0.16 -8.40 7.88
N GLU A 87 -0.91 -7.32 7.66
CA GLU A 87 -1.62 -6.57 8.72
C GLU A 87 -2.56 -7.46 9.54
N LEU A 88 -3.21 -8.43 8.91
CA LEU A 88 -4.16 -9.34 9.55
C LEU A 88 -3.51 -10.53 10.26
N GLN A 89 -2.18 -10.66 10.26
CA GLN A 89 -1.51 -11.72 11.00
C GLN A 89 -1.71 -11.54 12.51
N SER A 90 -1.71 -12.66 13.23
CA SER A 90 -1.72 -12.63 14.69
C SER A 90 -0.38 -12.10 15.20
N THR A 91 -0.43 -11.12 16.10
CA THR A 91 0.73 -10.52 16.74
C THR A 91 0.79 -10.86 18.23
N ASP A 92 1.97 -10.75 18.83
CA ASP A 92 2.17 -10.84 20.26
C ASP A 92 1.89 -9.50 20.98
N SER A 93 2.26 -9.40 22.26
CA SER A 93 2.07 -8.19 23.06
C SER A 93 2.95 -7.01 22.66
N GLU A 94 3.98 -7.23 21.85
CA GLU A 94 4.90 -6.20 21.32
C GLU A 94 4.60 -5.88 19.85
N ASP A 95 3.41 -6.25 19.36
CA ASP A 95 2.97 -6.11 17.97
C ASP A 95 3.87 -6.85 16.95
N ARG A 96 4.64 -7.86 17.40
CA ARG A 96 5.45 -8.70 16.51
C ARG A 96 4.62 -9.86 15.97
N PRO A 97 4.69 -10.17 14.66
CA PRO A 97 3.98 -11.30 14.09
C PRO A 97 4.39 -12.63 14.74
N VAL A 98 3.41 -13.43 15.20
CA VAL A 98 3.66 -14.76 15.78
C VAL A 98 4.28 -15.70 14.73
N ALA A 99 3.81 -15.58 13.50
CA ALA A 99 4.43 -16.21 12.34
C ALA A 99 5.35 -15.20 11.66
N ALA A 100 6.63 -15.56 11.51
CA ALA A 100 7.62 -14.67 10.91
C ALA A 100 7.22 -14.26 9.48
N VAL A 101 7.14 -12.94 9.25
CA VAL A 101 6.90 -12.35 7.93
C VAL A 101 8.24 -11.89 7.39
N ILE A 102 8.73 -12.57 6.34
CA ILE A 102 10.07 -12.33 5.77
C ILE A 102 9.99 -11.88 4.32
N ILE A 103 10.81 -10.90 3.95
CA ILE A 103 11.04 -10.54 2.54
C ILE A 103 12.00 -11.59 1.96
N LYS A 104 11.44 -12.57 1.25
CA LYS A 104 12.23 -13.67 0.69
C LYS A 104 13.11 -13.23 -0.49
N GLU A 105 12.61 -12.30 -1.29
CA GLU A 105 13.29 -11.78 -2.48
C GLU A 105 12.86 -10.33 -2.71
N CYS A 106 13.81 -9.48 -3.09
CA CYS A 106 13.57 -8.07 -3.43
C CYS A 106 14.52 -7.64 -4.55
N GLY A 107 14.17 -6.55 -5.25
CA GLY A 107 14.97 -6.05 -6.36
C GLY A 107 14.41 -4.75 -6.92
N VAL A 108 15.05 -4.27 -7.98
CA VAL A 108 14.65 -3.03 -8.68
C VAL A 108 14.07 -3.41 -10.03
N ILE A 109 12.85 -2.95 -10.30
CA ILE A 109 12.21 -3.06 -11.63
C ILE A 109 12.49 -1.76 -12.39
N PRO A 110 13.22 -1.80 -13.52
CA PRO A 110 13.52 -0.59 -14.29
C PRO A 110 12.25 0.07 -14.82
N THR A 111 12.17 1.38 -14.66
CA THR A 111 11.10 2.22 -15.23
C THR A 111 11.69 3.07 -16.35
N PRO A 112 11.46 2.71 -17.63
CA PRO A 112 12.09 3.41 -18.76
C PRO A 112 11.64 4.87 -18.87
N GLU A 113 10.42 5.19 -18.39
CA GLU A 113 9.88 6.54 -18.35
C GLU A 113 9.21 6.81 -16.99
N PRO A 114 9.25 8.05 -16.47
CA PRO A 114 8.53 8.42 -15.26
C PRO A 114 7.02 8.31 -15.49
N PHE A 115 6.32 7.69 -14.55
CA PHE A 115 4.86 7.64 -14.55
C PHE A 115 4.30 8.27 -13.28
N TYR A 116 3.13 8.88 -13.39
CA TYR A 116 2.44 9.46 -12.26
C TYR A 116 1.37 8.50 -11.74
N ILE A 117 1.38 8.26 -10.44
CA ILE A 117 0.37 7.45 -9.76
C ILE A 117 -0.90 8.31 -9.62
N SER A 118 -1.71 8.33 -10.67
CA SER A 118 -3.08 8.82 -10.60
C SER A 118 -3.93 7.81 -9.82
N SER A 119 -4.97 8.26 -9.11
CA SER A 119 -6.03 7.44 -8.50
C SER A 119 -6.92 6.75 -9.55
N LYS A 120 -6.28 6.18 -10.58
CA LYS A 120 -6.86 5.41 -11.69
C LYS A 120 -7.70 4.23 -11.20
N PHE A 121 -7.53 3.83 -9.94
CA PHE A 121 -8.34 2.82 -9.26
C PHE A 121 -9.85 3.13 -9.33
N MET A 122 -10.27 4.39 -9.17
CA MET A 122 -11.69 4.76 -9.28
C MET A 122 -12.20 4.54 -10.71
N TRP A 123 -11.46 4.97 -11.73
CA TRP A 123 -11.84 4.79 -13.13
C TRP A 123 -11.79 3.32 -13.59
N ILE A 124 -10.86 2.53 -13.07
CA ILE A 124 -10.77 1.09 -13.33
C ILE A 124 -11.94 0.35 -12.70
N TRP A 125 -12.32 0.67 -11.46
CA TRP A 125 -13.53 0.13 -10.81
C TRP A 125 -14.81 0.54 -11.54
N VAL A 126 -14.94 1.82 -11.88
CA VAL A 126 -16.08 2.34 -12.67
C VAL A 126 -16.20 1.55 -13.98
N ARG A 127 -15.09 1.37 -14.71
CA ARG A 127 -15.09 0.62 -15.97
C ARG A 127 -15.34 -0.88 -15.77
N SER A 128 -14.82 -1.47 -14.71
CA SER A 128 -15.00 -2.90 -14.39
C SER A 128 -16.40 -3.23 -13.86
N SER A 129 -17.08 -2.28 -13.23
CA SER A 129 -18.45 -2.46 -12.71
C SER A 129 -19.53 -2.08 -13.74
N ILE A 130 -19.33 -1.00 -14.50
CA ILE A 130 -20.35 -0.52 -15.46
C ILE A 130 -20.42 -1.40 -16.71
N VAL A 131 -19.28 -1.90 -17.21
CA VAL A 131 -19.27 -2.70 -18.45
C VAL A 131 -20.06 -4.00 -18.28
N PRO A 132 -19.86 -4.83 -17.23
CA PRO A 132 -20.66 -6.04 -17.04
C PRO A 132 -22.15 -5.75 -16.78
N LEU A 133 -22.45 -4.69 -16.03
CA LEU A 133 -23.83 -4.31 -15.70
C LEU A 133 -24.60 -3.88 -16.96
N SER A 134 -23.96 -3.08 -17.82
CA SER A 134 -24.54 -2.66 -19.10
C SER A 134 -24.85 -3.86 -20.01
N PHE A 135 -23.93 -4.82 -20.11
CA PHE A 135 -24.11 -6.04 -20.89
C PHE A 135 -25.28 -6.89 -20.40
N SER A 136 -25.42 -7.04 -19.08
CA SER A 136 -26.54 -7.76 -18.45
C SER A 136 -27.89 -7.10 -18.74
N VAL A 137 -27.99 -5.76 -18.62
CA VAL A 137 -29.21 -5.01 -18.91
C VAL A 137 -29.60 -5.10 -20.38
N SER A 138 -28.64 -5.02 -21.31
CA SER A 138 -28.89 -5.16 -22.75
C SER A 138 -29.42 -6.56 -23.11
N ILE A 139 -28.87 -7.61 -22.49
CA ILE A 139 -29.34 -8.98 -22.68
C ILE A 139 -30.79 -9.14 -22.18
N LEU A 140 -31.09 -8.64 -20.97
CA LEU A 140 -32.45 -8.68 -20.43
C LEU A 140 -33.44 -7.93 -21.32
N ALA A 141 -33.09 -6.73 -21.77
CA ALA A 141 -33.94 -5.94 -22.66
C ALA A 141 -34.19 -6.65 -24.00
N PHE A 142 -33.19 -7.32 -24.56
CA PHE A 142 -33.34 -8.12 -25.77
C PHE A 142 -34.28 -9.30 -25.57
N PHE A 143 -34.13 -10.07 -24.49
CA PHE A 143 -35.03 -11.18 -24.18
C PHE A 143 -36.47 -10.70 -23.95
N GLN A 144 -36.64 -9.58 -23.25
CA GLN A 144 -37.96 -9.01 -22.96
C GLN A 144 -38.65 -8.47 -24.22
N TYR A 145 -37.87 -7.94 -25.17
CA TYR A 145 -38.34 -7.58 -26.50
C TYR A 145 -38.78 -8.81 -27.30
N MET A 146 -37.97 -9.87 -27.30
CA MET A 146 -38.28 -11.13 -28.01
C MET A 146 -39.55 -11.79 -27.49
N LEU A 147 -39.72 -11.87 -26.16
CA LEU A 147 -40.92 -12.40 -25.53
C LEU A 147 -42.18 -11.60 -25.93
N ARG A 148 -42.08 -10.27 -25.93
CA ARG A 148 -43.19 -9.38 -26.33
C ARG A 148 -43.58 -9.50 -27.82
N LYS A 149 -42.65 -9.98 -28.65
CA LYS A 149 -42.84 -10.24 -30.09
C LYS A 149 -43.46 -11.61 -30.37
N LEU A 150 -43.42 -12.53 -29.41
CA LEU A 150 -44.02 -13.87 -29.51
C LEU A 150 -45.46 -13.91 -28.98
N ASP A 151 -45.82 -12.98 -28.08
CA ASP A 151 -47.18 -12.84 -27.54
C ASP A 151 -48.15 -12.04 -28.45
N ASN A 152 -47.70 -11.59 -29.64
CA ASN A 152 -48.52 -10.93 -30.68
C ASN A 152 -48.50 -11.75 -31.97
#